data_AF-A0A0C3CNN1-F1
#
_entry.id   AF-A0A0C3CNN1-F1
#
_cell.length_a   1.000
_cell.length_b   1.000
_cell.length_c   1.000
_cell.angle_alpha   90.00
_cell.angle_beta   90.00
_cell.angle_gamma   90.00
#
_symmetry.space_group_name_H-M   'P 1'
#
loop_
_entity.id
_entity.type
_entity.pdbx_description
1 polymer ?
#
loop_
_entity_poly.entity_id
_entity_poly.type
_entity_poly.pdbx_seq_one_letter_code
_entity_poly.pdbx_strand_id
1 'polypeptide(L)'
;MANTHISRMLLQAASCRRSGALRPISTIFSRQTLSRGAAGFHTTAKVGEAEEAQKLSEEASLTQSATETTRRKKKADEQSVVKADAKPRRPRRTKAEMAIVKAEEAANPKPRKFRRTAAEVKAAKAEKAAKPRLKPAPRCAAYNYEYPVSGEVELPPVYSWHQFFPVWKEKTKHTRASVREVDTADKLANAFVPEGSKDMTVIEISAGPGQLTRSLLRLPKERIKKMVVLENNPFFAPWQEALQGYDPRVKVFREDGYDWSGYTKVEESGVLDDLEVVDWQIVHPNLVVVMHLSGDVFGEQLLAQLLRSIPDRQWLFKFGRVPLHVVAPVRMWERMSALPGEMTRCKVSVMAQATAEIAEALPFHQLQPYGDHFHPVRLTETEQPKEGHLKPKGFGSPHAAFTATPRVDQVIQRGELDYWDYCTRKLFVQKATPVHKTLGALGPGANNLLPKLADPSLPADERMDTTKAPRNLDLHEWELLVRAFKNWPFRPESLSIDNFHTTARNG
;
A
#
# COMPACT_ATOMS: atom_id res chain seq x y z
N MET A 1 -31.88 -40.37 27.48
CA MET A 1 -33.19 -39.78 27.83
C MET A 1 -32.99 -38.31 28.14
N ALA A 2 -33.73 -37.46 27.42
CA ALA A 2 -33.98 -36.00 27.57
C ALA A 2 -32.77 -35.03 27.68
N ASN A 3 -32.43 -34.23 26.66
CA ASN A 3 -33.09 -33.04 26.06
C ASN A 3 -32.77 -31.73 26.83
N THR A 4 -31.86 -30.87 26.34
CA THR A 4 -31.93 -29.83 25.28
C THR A 4 -32.41 -28.45 25.73
N HIS A 5 -31.53 -27.45 25.60
CA HIS A 5 -31.75 -25.99 25.48
C HIS A 5 -30.33 -25.37 25.29
N ILE A 6 -29.98 -24.47 24.36
CA ILE A 6 -30.66 -23.53 23.46
C ILE A 6 -29.73 -23.29 22.25
N SER A 7 -30.24 -23.41 21.03
CA SER A 7 -29.71 -22.79 19.81
C SER A 7 -30.89 -22.16 19.07
N ARG A 8 -30.85 -20.84 18.85
CA ARG A 8 -31.75 -20.11 17.94
C ARG A 8 -31.20 -18.70 17.73
N MET A 9 -30.72 -18.43 16.51
CA MET A 9 -30.98 -17.19 15.73
C MET A 9 -30.19 -17.23 14.41
N LEU A 10 -30.58 -18.11 13.50
CA LEU A 10 -30.27 -18.04 12.07
C LEU A 10 -31.49 -18.60 11.30
N LEU A 11 -31.86 -17.93 10.21
CA LEU A 11 -32.88 -18.26 9.18
C LEU A 11 -34.29 -17.64 9.31
N GLN A 12 -34.44 -16.49 8.64
CA GLN A 12 -35.61 -16.05 7.86
C GLN A 12 -34.99 -15.23 6.70
N ALA A 13 -35.34 -15.35 5.42
CA ALA A 13 -36.50 -15.96 4.79
C ALA A 13 -36.17 -16.34 3.33
N ALA A 14 -36.70 -17.48 2.87
CA ALA A 14 -36.91 -17.75 1.46
C ALA A 14 -38.17 -18.60 1.27
N SER A 15 -38.95 -18.23 0.26
CA SER A 15 -40.00 -18.99 -0.44
C SER A 15 -41.45 -18.89 0.07
N CYS A 16 -42.27 -18.12 -0.67
CA CYS A 16 -43.60 -18.58 -1.07
C CYS A 16 -43.97 -18.12 -2.51
N ARG A 17 -44.03 -19.13 -3.37
CA ARG A 17 -44.63 -19.39 -4.70
C ARG A 17 -45.50 -18.35 -5.45
N ARG A 18 -45.18 -18.24 -6.76
CA ARG A 18 -46.00 -18.38 -8.00
C ARG A 18 -47.52 -18.12 -7.96
N SER A 19 -48.02 -17.21 -8.82
CA SER A 19 -48.62 -17.50 -10.14
C SER A 19 -49.52 -16.36 -10.66
N GLY A 20 -49.49 -16.04 -11.96
CA GLY A 20 -50.55 -15.26 -12.64
C GLY A 20 -50.07 -14.42 -13.82
N ALA A 21 -50.60 -14.68 -15.02
CA ALA A 21 -50.12 -14.21 -16.33
C ALA A 21 -50.85 -12.96 -16.89
N LEU A 22 -50.41 -12.52 -18.10
CA LEU A 22 -51.03 -11.58 -19.08
C LEU A 22 -50.73 -10.09 -18.84
N ARG A 23 -50.34 -9.21 -19.79
CA ARG A 23 -50.24 -9.15 -21.26
C ARG A 23 -49.23 -8.02 -21.66
N PRO A 24 -48.80 -7.92 -22.94
CA PRO A 24 -47.78 -6.96 -23.38
C PRO A 24 -48.39 -5.62 -23.85
N ILE A 25 -47.68 -4.51 -23.62
CA ILE A 25 -47.95 -3.22 -24.26
C ILE A 25 -46.79 -2.87 -25.19
N SER A 26 -47.16 -2.76 -26.47
CA SER A 26 -46.40 -2.23 -27.59
C SER A 26 -46.47 -0.70 -27.62
N THR A 27 -45.33 -0.01 -27.84
CA THR A 27 -45.27 1.34 -28.44
C THR A 27 -43.82 1.53 -28.94
N ILE A 28 -43.51 1.36 -30.23
CA ILE A 28 -43.64 2.29 -31.37
C ILE A 28 -43.06 3.69 -31.06
N PHE A 29 -41.84 3.96 -31.55
CA PHE A 29 -41.39 5.25 -32.11
C PHE A 29 -40.14 4.95 -32.97
N SER A 30 -40.32 4.67 -34.26
CA SER A 30 -40.23 5.59 -35.40
C SER A 30 -38.83 6.16 -35.65
N ARG A 31 -38.16 5.52 -36.63
CA ARG A 31 -37.05 6.08 -37.41
C ARG A 31 -37.54 7.32 -38.17
N GLN A 32 -36.79 8.41 -38.13
CA GLN A 32 -36.79 9.41 -39.20
C GLN A 32 -35.36 9.64 -39.67
N THR A 33 -35.13 9.23 -40.91
CA THR A 33 -34.06 9.67 -41.79
C THR A 33 -34.34 11.11 -42.24
N LEU A 34 -33.37 12.00 -42.12
CA LEU A 34 -33.30 13.22 -42.92
C LEU A 34 -31.89 13.36 -43.50
N SER A 35 -31.88 13.48 -44.83
CA SER A 35 -30.72 13.72 -45.67
C SER A 35 -30.63 15.21 -46.04
N ARG A 36 -29.45 15.58 -46.55
CA ARG A 36 -29.08 16.78 -47.32
C ARG A 36 -28.67 18.04 -46.55
N GLY A 37 -27.51 18.57 -46.95
CA GLY A 37 -27.22 20.01 -46.91
C GLY A 37 -25.73 20.33 -46.82
N ALA A 38 -25.05 20.35 -47.97
CA ALA A 38 -23.69 20.87 -48.10
C ALA A 38 -23.69 22.41 -48.19
N ALA A 39 -22.84 23.06 -47.40
CA ALA A 39 -22.22 24.38 -47.59
C ALA A 39 -21.12 24.47 -46.50
N GLY A 40 -19.83 24.66 -46.77
CA GLY A 40 -19.26 25.71 -47.58
C GLY A 40 -18.90 26.90 -46.67
N PHE A 41 -17.85 26.79 -45.86
CA PHE A 41 -17.27 27.93 -45.14
C PHE A 41 -15.75 27.88 -45.13
N HIS A 42 -15.16 28.92 -45.74
CA HIS A 42 -13.76 29.29 -45.64
C HIS A 42 -13.47 29.81 -44.23
N THR A 43 -12.37 29.34 -43.63
CA THR A 43 -11.73 30.00 -42.48
C THR A 43 -10.33 30.42 -42.86
N THR A 44 -10.16 31.72 -43.03
CA THR A 44 -8.89 32.45 -43.00
C THR A 44 -8.50 32.78 -41.55
N ALA A 45 -7.20 32.94 -41.35
CA ALA A 45 -6.51 33.62 -40.24
C ALA A 45 -6.32 32.87 -38.89
N LYS A 46 -5.04 32.55 -38.61
CA LYS A 46 -4.42 32.75 -37.30
C LYS A 46 -2.92 33.08 -37.50
N VAL A 47 -2.64 34.38 -37.63
CA VAL A 47 -1.33 34.99 -37.35
C VAL A 47 -1.63 35.90 -36.17
N GLY A 48 -1.22 35.50 -34.96
CA GLY A 48 -1.54 36.24 -33.74
C GLY A 48 -1.05 35.60 -32.43
N GLU A 49 -0.73 34.31 -32.43
CA GLU A 49 -0.28 33.60 -31.20
C GLU A 49 1.24 33.68 -30.95
N ALA A 50 2.02 34.32 -31.83
CA ALA A 50 3.48 34.41 -31.68
C ALA A 50 3.97 35.66 -30.91
N GLU A 51 3.20 36.75 -30.88
CA GLU A 51 3.61 38.00 -30.21
C GLU A 51 3.29 38.03 -28.71
N GLU A 52 2.29 37.27 -28.27
CA GLU A 52 1.86 37.22 -26.86
C GLU A 52 2.81 36.36 -26.00
N ALA A 53 3.43 35.32 -26.60
CA ALA A 53 4.42 34.47 -25.92
C ALA A 53 5.75 35.19 -25.66
N GLN A 54 6.11 36.17 -26.49
CA GLN A 54 7.37 36.90 -26.35
C GLN A 54 7.30 37.96 -25.24
N LYS A 55 6.13 38.60 -25.07
CA LYS A 55 5.86 39.60 -24.02
C LYS A 55 5.85 39.00 -22.60
N LEU A 56 5.34 37.78 -22.45
CA LEU A 56 5.34 37.06 -21.16
C LEU A 56 6.74 36.59 -20.72
N SER A 57 7.68 36.45 -21.66
CA SER A 57 9.07 36.06 -21.35
C SER A 57 9.92 37.23 -20.84
N GLU A 58 9.63 38.46 -21.26
CA GLU A 58 10.38 39.66 -20.83
C GLU A 58 9.96 40.10 -19.41
N GLU A 59 8.68 40.01 -19.05
CA GLU A 59 8.19 40.33 -17.70
C GLU A 59 8.72 39.37 -16.61
N ALA A 60 8.99 38.11 -16.96
CA ALA A 60 9.56 37.12 -16.06
C ALA A 60 11.06 37.37 -15.75
N SER A 61 11.78 38.07 -16.64
CA SER A 61 13.21 38.38 -16.45
C SER A 61 13.44 39.58 -15.52
N LEU A 62 12.51 40.55 -15.51
CA LEU A 62 12.60 41.74 -14.66
C LEU A 62 12.29 41.45 -13.17
N THR A 63 11.51 40.42 -12.87
CA THR A 63 11.15 40.06 -11.48
C THR A 63 12.25 39.31 -10.73
N GLN A 64 13.18 38.66 -11.43
CA GLN A 64 14.32 37.95 -10.81
C GLN A 64 15.44 38.89 -10.36
N SER A 65 15.62 40.04 -11.01
CA SER A 65 16.63 41.04 -10.65
C SER A 65 16.28 41.81 -9.35
N ALA A 66 14.99 42.01 -9.07
CA ALA A 66 14.54 42.77 -7.90
C ALA A 66 14.68 42.00 -6.56
N THR A 67 14.68 40.67 -6.57
CA THR A 67 14.67 39.84 -5.36
C THR A 67 16.07 39.56 -4.79
N GLU A 68 17.12 39.71 -5.61
CA GLU A 68 18.50 39.49 -5.16
C GLU A 68 19.10 40.70 -4.42
N THR A 69 18.59 41.90 -4.70
CA THR A 69 19.04 43.15 -4.08
C THR A 69 18.48 43.34 -2.65
N THR A 70 17.28 42.81 -2.37
CA THR A 70 16.67 42.87 -1.03
C THR A 70 17.29 41.87 -0.04
N ARG A 71 17.88 40.78 -0.54
CA ARG A 71 18.48 39.72 0.29
C ARG A 71 19.87 40.09 0.84
N ARG A 72 20.58 41.03 0.20
CA ARG A 72 21.89 41.52 0.66
C ARG A 72 21.81 42.60 1.73
N LYS A 73 20.72 43.39 1.80
CA LYS A 73 20.57 44.43 2.84
C LYS A 73 20.12 43.89 4.21
N LYS A 74 19.40 42.77 4.28
CA LYS A 74 18.87 42.24 5.55
C LYS A 74 19.89 41.50 6.40
N LYS A 75 21.09 41.20 5.87
CA LYS A 75 22.14 40.43 6.57
C LYS A 75 23.16 41.30 7.32
N ALA A 76 23.05 42.63 7.25
CA ALA A 76 23.97 43.57 7.89
C ALA A 76 23.45 44.16 9.22
N ASP A 77 22.14 44.12 9.49
CA ASP A 77 21.54 44.77 10.67
C ASP A 77 21.25 43.81 11.86
N GLU A 78 21.53 42.52 11.74
CA GLU A 78 21.20 41.52 12.79
C GLU A 78 22.37 41.18 13.74
N GLN A 79 23.41 42.03 13.78
CA GLN A 79 24.53 41.92 14.72
C GLN A 79 24.59 43.12 15.68
N SER A 80 23.57 43.30 16.52
CA SER A 80 23.76 43.93 17.83
C SER A 80 22.58 43.60 18.75
N VAL A 81 22.86 43.52 20.05
CA VAL A 81 21.94 43.24 21.18
C VAL A 81 21.81 41.77 21.57
N VAL A 82 22.76 41.30 22.39
CA VAL A 82 22.59 40.15 23.28
C VAL A 82 22.64 40.66 24.71
N LYS A 83 21.51 40.61 25.43
CA LYS A 83 21.45 40.66 26.89
C LYS A 83 21.05 39.28 27.41
N ALA A 84 21.67 38.91 28.52
CA ALA A 84 21.64 37.57 29.12
C ALA A 84 20.30 37.24 29.79
N ASP A 85 19.69 36.11 29.41
CA ASP A 85 18.61 35.47 30.16
C ASP A 85 19.03 34.06 30.61
N ALA A 86 18.93 33.84 31.92
CA ALA A 86 19.31 32.60 32.58
C ALA A 86 18.28 31.49 32.34
N LYS A 87 18.75 30.32 31.90
CA LYS A 87 17.91 29.13 31.64
C LYS A 87 17.23 28.63 32.92
N PRO A 88 15.97 28.15 32.84
CA PRO A 88 15.31 27.49 33.97
C PRO A 88 15.99 26.14 34.25
N ARG A 89 16.47 25.96 35.49
CA ARG A 89 17.01 24.69 35.99
C ARG A 89 15.89 23.64 36.02
N ARG A 90 16.15 22.46 35.44
CA ARG A 90 15.29 21.29 35.61
C ARG A 90 15.06 21.03 37.10
N PRO A 91 13.83 20.74 37.56
CA PRO A 91 13.57 20.41 38.94
C PRO A 91 14.42 19.19 39.33
N ARG A 92 15.21 19.34 40.39
CA ARG A 92 15.97 18.23 40.99
C ARG A 92 14.95 17.19 41.45
N ARG A 93 15.09 15.96 40.97
CA ARG A 93 14.34 14.82 41.51
C ARG A 93 14.47 14.81 43.02
N THR A 94 13.35 14.64 43.70
CA THR A 94 13.36 14.58 45.16
C THR A 94 14.06 13.30 45.62
N LYS A 95 14.57 13.31 46.86
CA LYS A 95 15.21 12.13 47.46
C LYS A 95 14.26 10.92 47.50
N ALA A 96 12.95 11.16 47.58
CA ALA A 96 11.89 10.16 47.51
C ALA A 96 11.75 9.54 46.10
N GLU A 97 11.74 10.35 45.04
CA GLU A 97 11.69 9.85 43.66
C GLU A 97 12.94 9.04 43.30
N MET A 98 14.11 9.44 43.82
CA MET A 98 15.33 8.64 43.66
C MET A 98 15.26 7.31 44.41
N ALA A 99 14.59 7.26 45.56
CA ALA A 99 14.42 6.02 46.32
C ALA A 99 13.47 5.04 45.61
N ILE A 100 12.40 5.53 44.98
CA ILE A 100 11.45 4.70 44.22
C ILE A 100 12.13 4.07 42.99
N VAL A 101 12.87 4.86 42.21
CA VAL A 101 13.62 4.33 41.05
C VAL A 101 14.65 3.29 41.46
N LYS A 102 15.31 3.49 42.61
CA LYS A 102 16.30 2.54 43.13
C LYS A 102 15.66 1.26 43.67
N ALA A 103 14.45 1.34 44.22
CA ALA A 103 13.67 0.17 44.63
C ALA A 103 13.14 -0.63 43.42
N GLU A 104 12.69 0.04 42.35
CA GLU A 104 12.30 -0.62 41.09
C GLU A 104 13.47 -1.32 40.39
N GLU A 105 14.66 -0.71 40.36
CA GLU A 105 15.85 -1.36 39.79
C GLU A 105 16.34 -2.55 40.63
N ALA A 106 16.09 -2.55 41.95
CA ALA A 106 16.40 -3.68 42.81
C ALA A 106 15.39 -4.84 42.66
N ALA A 107 14.12 -4.53 42.38
CA ALA A 107 13.07 -5.53 42.18
C ALA A 107 13.13 -6.22 40.81
N ASN A 108 13.79 -5.62 39.81
CA ASN A 108 13.90 -6.18 38.46
C ASN A 108 15.34 -6.08 37.93
N PRO A 109 16.27 -6.91 38.45
CA PRO A 109 17.67 -6.86 38.03
C PRO A 109 17.76 -7.23 36.55
N LYS A 110 18.10 -6.24 35.71
CA LYS A 110 18.31 -6.45 34.27
C LYS A 110 19.30 -7.62 34.09
N PRO A 111 19.02 -8.58 33.18
CA PRO A 111 19.93 -9.71 32.95
C PRO A 111 21.31 -9.16 32.61
N ARG A 112 22.25 -9.43 33.51
CA ARG A 112 23.63 -8.95 33.43
C ARG A 112 24.20 -9.56 32.15
N LYS A 113 24.38 -8.76 31.10
CA LYS A 113 25.01 -9.22 29.86
C LYS A 113 26.35 -9.83 30.24
N PHE A 114 26.47 -11.16 30.16
CA PHE A 114 27.71 -11.86 30.43
C PHE A 114 28.76 -11.31 29.45
N ARG A 115 29.63 -10.46 29.99
CA ARG A 115 30.71 -9.86 29.23
C ARG A 115 31.70 -10.99 29.03
N ARG A 116 31.65 -11.61 27.84
CA ARG A 116 32.56 -12.71 27.49
C ARG A 116 33.98 -12.29 27.83
N THR A 117 34.69 -13.12 28.58
CA THR A 117 36.06 -12.81 28.97
C THR A 117 36.94 -12.78 27.72
N ALA A 118 38.06 -12.04 27.78
CA ALA A 118 39.02 -12.04 26.67
C ALA A 118 39.50 -13.47 26.34
N ALA A 119 39.54 -14.36 27.35
CA ALA A 119 39.86 -15.77 27.18
C ALA A 119 38.78 -16.53 26.38
N GLU A 120 37.50 -16.32 26.68
CA GLU A 120 36.39 -16.93 25.91
C GLU A 120 36.34 -16.44 24.46
N VAL A 121 36.62 -15.16 24.23
CA VAL A 121 36.72 -14.60 22.87
C VAL A 121 37.91 -15.21 22.12
N LYS A 122 39.04 -15.43 22.81
CA LYS A 122 40.24 -16.05 22.23
C LYS A 122 40.03 -17.54 21.95
N ALA A 123 39.37 -18.28 22.86
CA ALA A 123 39.01 -19.68 22.68
C ALA A 123 38.02 -19.87 21.51
N ALA A 124 36.99 -19.01 21.41
CA ALA A 124 36.06 -19.06 20.27
C ALA A 124 36.75 -18.74 18.93
N LYS A 125 37.76 -17.86 18.92
CA LYS A 125 38.58 -17.62 17.72
C LYS A 125 39.46 -18.83 17.38
N ALA A 126 40.07 -19.47 18.37
CA ALA A 126 40.91 -20.65 18.17
C ALA A 126 40.09 -21.85 17.67
N GLU A 127 38.90 -22.09 18.24
CA GLU A 127 37.98 -23.14 17.78
C GLU A 127 37.52 -22.90 16.34
N LYS A 128 37.31 -21.63 15.95
CA LYS A 128 36.96 -21.28 14.56
C LYS A 128 38.12 -21.48 13.58
N ALA A 129 39.36 -21.35 14.05
CA ALA A 129 40.57 -21.57 13.25
C ALA A 129 40.93 -23.06 13.11
N ALA A 130 40.56 -23.89 14.10
CA ALA A 130 40.83 -25.33 14.09
C ALA A 130 39.85 -26.15 13.25
N LYS A 131 38.71 -25.58 12.83
CA LYS A 131 37.77 -26.27 11.95
C LYS A 131 38.42 -26.40 10.55
N PRO A 132 38.57 -27.62 10.01
CA PRO A 132 39.19 -27.83 8.70
C PRO A 132 38.46 -26.98 7.68
N ARG A 133 39.21 -26.14 6.96
CA ARG A 133 38.68 -25.38 5.83
C ARG A 133 38.19 -26.39 4.80
N LEU A 134 36.88 -26.64 4.80
CA LEU A 134 36.21 -27.37 3.73
C LEU A 134 36.68 -26.72 2.43
N LYS A 135 37.18 -27.54 1.50
CA LYS A 135 37.57 -27.07 0.16
C LYS A 135 36.41 -26.22 -0.37
N PRO A 136 36.68 -25.00 -0.88
CA PRO A 136 35.62 -24.18 -1.46
C PRO A 136 34.88 -25.05 -2.46
N ALA A 137 33.54 -25.10 -2.31
CA ALA A 137 32.71 -25.80 -3.28
C ALA A 137 33.12 -25.30 -4.68
N PRO A 138 33.16 -26.18 -5.70
CA PRO A 138 33.51 -25.76 -7.04
C PRO A 138 32.69 -24.52 -7.37
N ARG A 139 33.39 -23.43 -7.75
CA ARG A 139 32.74 -22.19 -8.19
C ARG A 139 31.68 -22.61 -9.19
N CYS A 140 30.41 -22.36 -8.88
CA CYS A 140 29.31 -22.63 -9.80
C CYS A 140 29.75 -22.06 -11.15
N ALA A 141 29.93 -22.94 -12.14
CA ALA A 141 30.29 -22.54 -13.49
C ALA A 141 29.34 -21.43 -13.90
N ALA A 142 29.82 -20.46 -14.68
CA ALA A 142 28.96 -19.44 -15.26
C ALA A 142 27.88 -20.17 -16.07
N TYR A 143 26.70 -20.36 -15.46
CA TYR A 143 25.56 -20.93 -16.14
C TYR A 143 25.23 -19.96 -17.27
N ASN A 144 25.42 -20.41 -18.51
CA ASN A 144 24.86 -19.73 -19.66
C ASN A 144 23.34 -19.83 -19.47
N TYR A 145 22.73 -18.77 -18.97
CA TYR A 145 21.28 -18.68 -18.88
C TYR A 145 20.80 -18.50 -20.31
N GLU A 146 20.36 -19.60 -20.90
CA GLU A 146 19.55 -19.54 -22.10
C GLU A 146 18.23 -18.87 -21.68
N TYR A 147 18.10 -17.60 -22.06
CA TYR A 147 16.80 -16.92 -22.09
C TYR A 147 15.86 -17.72 -23.00
N PRO A 148 14.53 -17.63 -22.80
CA PRO A 148 13.58 -18.32 -23.67
C PRO A 148 13.97 -18.05 -25.12
N VAL A 149 14.21 -19.12 -25.88
CA VAL A 149 14.46 -19.00 -27.31
C VAL A 149 13.22 -18.30 -27.88
N SER A 150 13.43 -17.24 -28.67
CA SER A 150 12.37 -16.45 -29.31
C SER A 150 11.14 -17.30 -29.67
N GLY A 151 10.04 -17.14 -28.92
CA GLY A 151 8.78 -17.88 -29.13
C GLY A 151 8.38 -18.88 -28.05
N GLU A 152 9.23 -19.15 -27.04
CA GLU A 152 8.84 -19.98 -25.90
C GLU A 152 7.87 -19.24 -24.96
N VAL A 153 6.61 -19.69 -24.96
CA VAL A 153 5.49 -19.11 -24.18
C VAL A 153 5.36 -19.80 -22.82
N GLU A 154 5.71 -21.08 -22.74
CA GLU A 154 5.60 -21.88 -21.52
C GLU A 154 6.72 -21.57 -20.53
N LEU A 155 6.40 -21.64 -19.24
CA LEU A 155 7.41 -21.50 -18.20
C LEU A 155 8.27 -22.76 -18.11
N PRO A 156 9.54 -22.64 -17.69
CA PRO A 156 10.37 -23.80 -17.47
C PRO A 156 9.74 -24.66 -16.36
N PRO A 157 10.05 -25.97 -16.29
CA PRO A 157 9.53 -26.81 -15.23
C PRO A 157 9.84 -26.26 -13.84
N VAL A 158 8.88 -26.32 -12.90
CA VAL A 158 9.00 -25.68 -11.57
C VAL A 158 10.28 -26.05 -10.82
N TYR A 159 10.77 -27.29 -10.97
CA TYR A 159 12.02 -27.74 -10.34
C TYR A 159 13.27 -27.01 -10.86
N SER A 160 13.26 -26.48 -12.08
CA SER A 160 14.38 -25.74 -12.67
C SER A 160 14.28 -24.23 -12.51
N TRP A 161 13.21 -23.71 -11.88
CA TRP A 161 13.00 -22.26 -11.69
C TRP A 161 14.16 -21.56 -10.97
N HIS A 162 14.87 -22.22 -10.07
CA HIS A 162 16.05 -21.64 -9.43
C HIS A 162 17.14 -21.23 -10.45
N GLN A 163 17.18 -21.88 -11.61
CA GLN A 163 18.10 -21.55 -12.71
C GLN A 163 17.58 -20.34 -13.46
N PHE A 164 16.35 -20.40 -13.98
CA PHE A 164 15.80 -19.33 -14.83
C PHE A 164 15.42 -18.05 -14.06
N PHE A 165 15.10 -18.19 -12.77
CA PHE A 165 14.58 -17.14 -11.90
C PHE A 165 15.46 -16.97 -10.65
N PRO A 166 16.75 -16.59 -10.82
CA PRO A 166 17.70 -16.50 -9.73
C PRO A 166 17.45 -15.24 -8.88
N VAL A 167 16.50 -15.31 -7.96
CA VAL A 167 16.15 -14.26 -6.98
C VAL A 167 17.35 -13.71 -6.20
N TRP A 168 18.44 -14.45 -6.03
CA TRP A 168 19.65 -13.93 -5.37
C TRP A 168 20.48 -13.01 -6.27
N LYS A 169 20.28 -13.07 -7.58
CA LYS A 169 20.85 -12.14 -8.57
C LYS A 169 19.94 -10.95 -8.83
N GLU A 170 18.72 -10.98 -8.28
CA GLU A 170 17.82 -9.84 -8.34
C GLU A 170 18.47 -8.67 -7.63
N LYS A 171 18.88 -7.67 -8.41
CA LYS A 171 19.43 -6.40 -7.91
C LYS A 171 18.32 -5.42 -7.56
N THR A 172 17.05 -5.78 -7.77
CA THR A 172 15.93 -4.93 -7.40
C THR A 172 15.89 -4.83 -5.88
N LYS A 173 15.48 -3.67 -5.38
CA LYS A 173 15.49 -3.40 -3.93
C LYS A 173 14.41 -4.19 -3.18
N HIS A 174 13.47 -4.82 -3.91
CA HIS A 174 12.21 -5.36 -3.39
C HIS A 174 11.98 -6.79 -3.86
N THR A 175 12.71 -7.74 -3.25
CA THR A 175 12.51 -9.17 -3.53
C THR A 175 11.12 -9.61 -3.06
N ARG A 176 10.39 -10.33 -3.90
CA ARG A 176 9.02 -10.81 -3.63
C ARG A 176 8.85 -12.29 -3.94
N ALA A 177 7.85 -12.92 -3.34
CA ALA A 177 7.44 -14.24 -3.75
C ALA A 177 6.59 -14.16 -5.04
N SER A 178 6.71 -15.16 -5.90
CA SER A 178 5.90 -15.32 -7.08
C SER A 178 5.10 -16.60 -6.97
N VAL A 179 3.83 -16.58 -7.40
CA VAL A 179 3.05 -17.81 -7.54
C VAL A 179 3.76 -18.72 -8.54
N ARG A 180 3.97 -19.98 -8.17
CA ARG A 180 4.66 -20.97 -9.01
C ARG A 180 3.78 -22.11 -9.48
N GLU A 181 2.76 -22.43 -8.68
CA GLU A 181 1.91 -23.59 -8.92
C GLU A 181 0.71 -23.21 -9.80
N VAL A 182 0.42 -24.06 -10.78
CA VAL A 182 -0.60 -23.81 -11.82
C VAL A 182 -1.99 -23.76 -11.18
N ASP A 183 -2.32 -24.77 -10.36
CA ASP A 183 -3.60 -24.86 -9.66
C ASP A 183 -3.85 -23.67 -8.71
N THR A 184 -2.77 -23.15 -8.12
CA THR A 184 -2.85 -22.00 -7.23
C THR A 184 -3.14 -20.73 -8.02
N ALA A 185 -2.43 -20.55 -9.13
CA ALA A 185 -2.64 -19.43 -10.03
C ALA A 185 -4.04 -19.46 -10.66
N ASP A 186 -4.60 -20.64 -10.96
CA ASP A 186 -5.96 -20.79 -11.47
C ASP A 186 -7.02 -20.42 -10.43
N LYS A 187 -6.83 -20.81 -9.17
CA LYS A 187 -7.70 -20.39 -8.06
C LYS A 187 -7.64 -18.88 -7.86
N LEU A 188 -6.44 -18.29 -7.90
CA LEU A 188 -6.25 -16.84 -7.77
C LEU A 188 -6.89 -16.09 -8.94
N ALA A 189 -6.68 -16.55 -10.17
CA ALA A 189 -7.28 -15.96 -11.36
C ALA A 189 -8.80 -15.95 -11.28
N ASN A 190 -9.43 -17.07 -10.87
CA ASN A 190 -10.88 -17.15 -10.67
C ASN A 190 -11.41 -16.39 -9.44
N ALA A 191 -10.56 -16.13 -8.44
CA ALA A 191 -10.96 -15.31 -7.30
C ALA A 191 -10.90 -13.81 -7.63
N PHE A 192 -9.91 -13.37 -8.39
CA PHE A 192 -9.70 -11.96 -8.74
C PHE A 192 -10.59 -11.51 -9.88
N VAL A 193 -10.72 -12.34 -10.90
CA VAL A 193 -11.74 -12.20 -11.92
C VAL A 193 -12.66 -13.38 -11.67
N PRO A 194 -13.90 -13.21 -11.17
CA PRO A 194 -14.86 -14.31 -10.96
C PRO A 194 -15.73 -14.61 -12.19
N GLU A 195 -16.42 -15.75 -12.18
CA GLU A 195 -17.35 -16.12 -13.25
C GLU A 195 -18.44 -15.03 -13.42
N GLY A 196 -18.78 -14.72 -14.67
CA GLY A 196 -19.70 -13.62 -15.00
C GLY A 196 -19.02 -12.26 -15.22
N SER A 197 -17.75 -12.09 -14.86
CA SER A 197 -16.97 -10.91 -15.31
C SER A 197 -16.89 -10.86 -16.83
N LYS A 198 -16.94 -9.67 -17.42
CA LYS A 198 -16.91 -9.47 -18.86
C LYS A 198 -16.02 -8.30 -19.24
N ASP A 199 -15.27 -8.46 -20.32
CA ASP A 199 -14.45 -7.42 -20.95
C ASP A 199 -13.48 -6.72 -19.97
N MET A 200 -12.93 -7.46 -19.00
CA MET A 200 -12.03 -6.88 -17.99
C MET A 200 -10.72 -6.41 -18.62
N THR A 201 -10.29 -5.22 -18.21
CA THR A 201 -8.90 -4.77 -18.28
C THR A 201 -8.25 -5.07 -16.93
N VAL A 202 -7.22 -5.91 -16.97
CA VAL A 202 -6.45 -6.29 -15.79
C VAL A 202 -5.09 -5.60 -15.86
N ILE A 203 -4.72 -4.86 -14.82
CA ILE A 203 -3.38 -4.30 -14.66
C ILE A 203 -2.63 -5.15 -13.63
N GLU A 204 -1.70 -5.99 -14.06
CA GLU A 204 -0.89 -6.85 -13.21
C GLU A 204 0.48 -6.20 -12.92
N ILE A 205 0.70 -5.86 -11.65
CA ILE A 205 1.91 -5.21 -11.16
C ILE A 205 2.81 -6.27 -10.52
N SER A 206 4.07 -6.30 -10.96
CA SER A 206 5.09 -7.21 -10.42
C SER A 206 4.76 -8.70 -10.66
N ALA A 207 4.31 -9.03 -11.87
CA ALA A 207 3.85 -10.37 -12.30
C ALA A 207 4.84 -11.53 -12.04
N GLY A 208 6.13 -11.23 -11.90
CA GLY A 208 7.16 -12.23 -11.68
C GLY A 208 7.35 -13.10 -12.94
N PRO A 209 7.60 -14.40 -12.80
CA PRO A 209 7.61 -15.32 -13.94
C PRO A 209 6.32 -15.31 -14.79
N GLY A 210 5.19 -14.87 -14.24
CA GLY A 210 3.92 -14.78 -14.98
C GLY A 210 3.09 -16.06 -14.97
N GLN A 211 3.18 -16.86 -13.91
CA GLN A 211 2.29 -18.01 -13.71
C GLN A 211 0.84 -17.54 -13.51
N LEU A 212 0.65 -16.45 -12.74
CA LEU A 212 -0.67 -15.83 -12.57
C LEU A 212 -1.16 -15.18 -13.86
N THR A 213 -0.30 -14.41 -14.55
CA THR A 213 -0.58 -13.85 -15.89
C THR A 213 -1.11 -14.91 -16.85
N ARG A 214 -0.43 -16.05 -16.97
CA ARG A 214 -0.85 -17.17 -17.84
C ARG A 214 -2.19 -17.76 -17.41
N SER A 215 -2.45 -17.86 -16.11
CA SER A 215 -3.71 -18.39 -15.58
C SER A 215 -4.88 -17.43 -15.81
N LEU A 216 -4.65 -16.12 -15.68
CA LEU A 216 -5.61 -15.09 -16.09
C LEU A 216 -5.92 -15.19 -17.59
N LEU A 217 -4.91 -15.35 -18.44
CA LEU A 217 -5.11 -15.48 -19.90
C LEU A 217 -5.85 -16.76 -20.32
N ARG A 218 -5.76 -17.83 -19.51
CA ARG A 218 -6.52 -19.08 -19.70
C ARG A 218 -7.99 -18.97 -19.33
N LEU A 219 -8.40 -17.94 -18.58
CA LEU A 219 -9.82 -17.68 -18.37
C LEU A 219 -10.53 -17.45 -19.72
N PRO A 220 -11.84 -17.73 -19.82
CA PRO A 220 -12.62 -17.49 -21.04
C PRO A 220 -12.34 -16.09 -21.63
N LYS A 221 -12.13 -16.03 -22.95
CA LYS A 221 -11.70 -14.79 -23.64
C LYS A 221 -12.62 -13.60 -23.42
N GLU A 222 -13.92 -13.86 -23.26
CA GLU A 222 -14.94 -12.85 -22.95
C GLU A 222 -14.77 -12.19 -21.58
N ARG A 223 -14.04 -12.82 -20.65
CA ARG A 223 -13.82 -12.30 -19.29
C ARG A 223 -12.70 -11.26 -19.27
N ILE A 224 -11.65 -11.43 -20.08
CA ILE A 224 -10.50 -10.53 -20.13
C ILE A 224 -10.34 -10.00 -21.55
N LYS A 225 -10.64 -8.70 -21.71
CA LYS A 225 -10.40 -7.94 -22.93
C LYS A 225 -8.93 -7.56 -23.07
N LYS A 226 -8.28 -7.16 -21.96
CA LYS A 226 -6.93 -6.60 -21.98
C LYS A 226 -6.15 -6.94 -20.71
N MET A 227 -4.86 -7.20 -20.88
CA MET A 227 -3.92 -7.48 -19.80
C MET A 227 -2.71 -6.53 -19.92
N VAL A 228 -2.52 -5.67 -18.93
CA VAL A 228 -1.39 -4.74 -18.86
C VAL A 228 -0.45 -5.22 -17.75
N VAL A 229 0.79 -5.60 -18.11
CA VAL A 229 1.76 -6.20 -17.18
C VAL A 229 2.90 -5.24 -16.93
N LEU A 230 3.21 -4.94 -15.67
CA LEU A 230 4.37 -4.15 -15.27
C LEU A 230 5.39 -5.08 -14.61
N GLU A 231 6.53 -5.30 -15.28
CA GLU A 231 7.62 -6.13 -14.79
C GLU A 231 8.99 -5.58 -15.19
N ASN A 232 9.75 -5.07 -14.23
CA ASN A 232 11.09 -4.52 -14.47
C ASN A 232 12.23 -5.53 -14.27
N ASN A 233 11.97 -6.70 -13.67
CA ASN A 233 13.05 -7.63 -13.38
C ASN A 233 13.55 -8.26 -14.69
N PRO A 234 14.87 -8.16 -15.00
CA PRO A 234 15.42 -8.64 -16.27
C PRO A 234 15.34 -10.17 -16.45
N PHE A 235 15.16 -10.93 -15.37
CA PHE A 235 14.96 -12.38 -15.41
C PHE A 235 13.49 -12.77 -15.63
N PHE A 236 12.56 -11.85 -15.41
CA PHE A 236 11.12 -12.09 -15.53
C PHE A 236 10.53 -11.46 -16.78
N ALA A 237 10.91 -10.21 -17.09
CA ALA A 237 10.36 -9.44 -18.21
C ALA A 237 10.43 -10.18 -19.57
N PRO A 238 11.52 -10.89 -19.93
CA PRO A 238 11.55 -11.63 -21.20
C PRO A 238 10.45 -12.68 -21.33
N TRP A 239 10.06 -13.33 -20.22
CA TRP A 239 8.98 -14.33 -20.20
C TRP A 239 7.60 -13.72 -20.36
N GLN A 240 7.43 -12.45 -19.96
CA GLN A 240 6.20 -11.69 -20.19
C GLN A 240 6.12 -11.17 -21.62
N GLU A 241 7.24 -10.70 -22.17
CA GLU A 241 7.30 -10.21 -23.55
C GLU A 241 7.04 -11.32 -24.57
N ALA A 242 7.49 -12.55 -24.28
CA ALA A 242 7.11 -13.72 -25.05
C ALA A 242 5.58 -13.94 -25.05
N LEU A 243 4.90 -13.71 -23.92
CA LEU A 243 3.43 -13.75 -23.86
C LEU A 243 2.78 -12.65 -24.70
N GLN A 244 3.32 -11.43 -24.71
CA GLN A 244 2.83 -10.35 -25.57
C GLN A 244 2.96 -10.69 -27.06
N GLY A 245 4.03 -11.39 -27.46
CA GLY A 245 4.17 -11.87 -28.84
C GLY A 245 3.16 -12.96 -29.22
N TYR A 246 2.59 -13.66 -28.23
CA TYR A 246 1.68 -14.79 -28.43
C TYR A 246 0.19 -14.41 -28.30
N ASP A 247 -0.17 -13.56 -27.32
CA ASP A 247 -1.55 -13.15 -27.06
C ASP A 247 -1.71 -11.64 -27.24
N PRO A 248 -2.50 -11.17 -28.22
CA PRO A 248 -2.65 -9.75 -28.53
C PRO A 248 -3.34 -8.94 -27.42
N ARG A 249 -3.95 -9.62 -26.43
CA ARG A 249 -4.54 -8.94 -25.26
C ARG A 249 -3.48 -8.40 -24.30
N VAL A 250 -2.25 -8.91 -24.37
CA VAL A 250 -1.18 -8.62 -23.41
C VAL A 250 -0.36 -7.43 -23.88
N LYS A 251 -0.11 -6.50 -22.97
CA LYS A 251 0.85 -5.41 -23.14
C LYS A 251 1.77 -5.34 -21.93
N VAL A 252 3.07 -5.46 -22.17
CA VAL A 252 4.11 -5.48 -21.16
C VAL A 252 4.85 -4.15 -21.13
N PHE A 253 5.07 -3.64 -19.93
CA PHE A 253 5.88 -2.47 -19.63
C PHE A 253 7.03 -2.90 -18.72
N ARG A 254 8.27 -2.59 -19.10
CA ARG A 254 9.48 -2.85 -18.28
C ARG A 254 9.64 -1.79 -17.18
N GLU A 255 8.58 -1.59 -16.41
CA GLU A 255 8.48 -0.54 -15.40
C GLU A 255 8.35 -1.15 -14.01
N ASP A 256 8.84 -0.41 -13.01
CA ASP A 256 8.74 -0.81 -11.62
C ASP A 256 7.38 -0.37 -11.05
N GLY A 257 6.63 -1.28 -10.43
CA GLY A 257 5.40 -0.95 -9.72
C GLY A 257 5.60 -0.05 -8.49
N TYR A 258 6.84 0.10 -8.00
CA TYR A 258 7.14 1.04 -6.93
C TYR A 258 7.49 2.45 -7.45
N ASP A 259 7.61 2.64 -8.76
CA ASP A 259 7.91 3.92 -9.39
C ASP A 259 6.67 4.50 -10.08
N TRP A 260 6.23 5.67 -9.61
CA TRP A 260 5.08 6.36 -10.16
C TRP A 260 5.24 6.75 -11.64
N SER A 261 6.48 6.95 -12.10
CA SER A 261 6.76 7.26 -13.51
C SER A 261 6.34 6.14 -14.46
N GLY A 262 6.36 4.88 -13.98
CA GLY A 262 5.91 3.72 -14.74
C GLY A 262 4.43 3.81 -15.10
N TYR A 263 3.59 4.29 -14.17
CA TYR A 263 2.15 4.46 -14.42
C TYR A 263 1.86 5.60 -15.38
N THR A 264 2.65 6.68 -15.34
CA THR A 264 2.55 7.77 -16.34
C THR A 264 2.79 7.23 -17.74
N LYS A 265 3.80 6.38 -17.95
CA LYS A 265 4.06 5.76 -19.27
C LYS A 265 2.94 4.82 -19.71
N VAL A 266 2.32 4.10 -18.78
CA VAL A 266 1.14 3.27 -19.08
C VAL A 266 0.00 4.16 -19.57
N GLU A 267 -0.28 5.27 -18.89
CA GLU A 267 -1.32 6.22 -19.32
C GLU A 267 -0.99 6.86 -20.68
N GLU A 268 0.23 7.38 -20.86
CA GLU A 268 0.67 8.04 -22.10
C GLU A 268 0.67 7.10 -23.32
N SER A 269 0.76 5.78 -23.10
CA SER A 269 0.70 4.80 -24.18
C SER A 269 -0.70 4.62 -24.79
N GLY A 270 -1.74 5.20 -24.16
CA GLY A 270 -3.13 5.10 -24.59
C GLY A 270 -3.77 3.73 -24.35
N VAL A 271 -3.11 2.81 -23.64
CA VAL A 271 -3.65 1.45 -23.38
C VAL A 271 -4.84 1.46 -22.42
N LEU A 272 -5.14 2.60 -21.81
CA LEU A 272 -6.27 2.79 -20.89
C LEU A 272 -7.36 3.71 -21.48
N ASP A 273 -7.21 4.19 -22.72
CA ASP A 273 -8.09 5.22 -23.31
C ASP A 273 -9.52 4.74 -23.57
N ASP A 274 -9.72 3.42 -23.67
CA ASP A 274 -11.03 2.80 -23.83
C ASP A 274 -11.75 2.53 -22.50
N LEU A 275 -11.17 2.92 -21.37
CA LEU A 275 -11.80 2.78 -20.06
C LEU A 275 -12.73 3.95 -19.78
N GLU A 276 -13.99 3.60 -19.52
CA GLU A 276 -14.99 4.59 -19.13
C GLU A 276 -14.82 4.99 -17.67
N VAL A 277 -15.01 6.27 -17.39
CA VAL A 277 -15.17 6.74 -16.01
C VAL A 277 -16.58 6.38 -15.56
N VAL A 278 -16.68 5.53 -14.54
CA VAL A 278 -17.96 5.10 -13.98
C VAL A 278 -18.33 5.87 -12.71
N ASP A 279 -19.62 5.88 -12.40
CA ASP A 279 -20.12 6.49 -11.17
C ASP A 279 -19.52 5.80 -9.92
N TRP A 280 -19.18 6.60 -8.91
CA TRP A 280 -18.53 6.11 -7.69
C TRP A 280 -19.41 5.17 -6.87
N GLN A 281 -20.73 5.13 -7.06
CA GLN A 281 -21.59 4.17 -6.37
C GLN A 281 -21.31 2.73 -6.83
N ILE A 282 -20.79 2.55 -8.05
CA ILE A 282 -20.61 1.24 -8.67
C ILE A 282 -19.13 0.83 -8.60
N VAL A 283 -18.86 -0.44 -8.28
CA VAL A 283 -17.53 -1.03 -8.42
C VAL A 283 -17.18 -1.11 -9.91
N HIS A 284 -15.98 -0.67 -10.30
CA HIS A 284 -15.64 -0.55 -11.71
C HIS A 284 -15.83 -1.90 -12.44
N PRO A 285 -16.73 -1.97 -13.44
CA PRO A 285 -17.15 -3.25 -14.01
C PRO A 285 -16.09 -3.90 -14.91
N ASN A 286 -15.16 -3.11 -15.46
CA ASN A 286 -14.18 -3.58 -16.45
C ASN A 286 -12.71 -3.25 -16.11
N LEU A 287 -12.38 -2.90 -14.86
CA LEU A 287 -11.01 -2.53 -14.47
C LEU A 287 -10.67 -3.08 -13.11
N VAL A 288 -9.58 -3.84 -13.03
CA VAL A 288 -9.01 -4.33 -11.77
C VAL A 288 -7.49 -4.21 -11.80
N VAL A 289 -6.90 -4.07 -10.62
CA VAL A 289 -5.45 -4.11 -10.43
C VAL A 289 -5.11 -5.38 -9.67
N VAL A 290 -4.12 -6.13 -10.15
CA VAL A 290 -3.57 -7.32 -9.48
C VAL A 290 -2.13 -7.02 -9.11
N MET A 291 -1.71 -7.33 -7.88
CA MET A 291 -0.36 -7.01 -7.41
C MET A 291 0.27 -8.15 -6.62
N HIS A 292 1.55 -8.41 -6.87
CA HIS A 292 2.38 -9.24 -6.00
C HIS A 292 3.33 -8.33 -5.20
N LEU A 293 3.09 -8.21 -3.89
CA LEU A 293 3.87 -7.31 -3.04
C LEU A 293 5.03 -8.01 -2.34
N SER A 294 6.13 -7.28 -2.18
CA SER A 294 7.26 -7.71 -1.36
C SER A 294 6.88 -7.74 0.12
N GLY A 295 7.59 -8.56 0.89
CA GLY A 295 7.42 -8.63 2.35
C GLY A 295 8.22 -7.59 3.13
N ASP A 296 8.82 -6.63 2.44
CA ASP A 296 9.60 -5.57 3.05
C ASP A 296 8.74 -4.32 3.32
N VAL A 297 9.38 -3.27 3.80
CA VAL A 297 8.71 -2.01 4.12
C VAL A 297 8.15 -1.34 2.86
N PHE A 298 8.72 -1.62 1.69
CA PHE A 298 8.31 -0.97 0.44
C PHE A 298 6.98 -1.54 -0.06
N GLY A 299 6.77 -2.85 0.04
CA GLY A 299 5.47 -3.47 -0.23
C GLY A 299 4.35 -2.86 0.62
N GLU A 300 4.60 -2.69 1.93
CA GLU A 300 3.65 -2.02 2.82
C GLU A 300 3.46 -0.53 2.46
N GLN A 301 4.53 0.18 2.07
CA GLN A 301 4.46 1.58 1.67
C GLN A 301 3.65 1.77 0.40
N LEU A 302 3.87 0.95 -0.64
CA LEU A 302 3.13 1.03 -1.90
C LEU A 302 1.63 0.85 -1.65
N LEU A 303 1.23 -0.23 -0.97
CA LEU A 303 -0.18 -0.46 -0.68
C LEU A 303 -0.79 0.67 0.17
N ALA A 304 -0.04 1.19 1.13
CA ALA A 304 -0.49 2.33 1.91
C ALA A 304 -0.59 3.63 1.08
N GLN A 305 0.23 3.82 0.03
CA GLN A 305 0.08 4.93 -0.91
C GLN A 305 -1.17 4.76 -1.76
N LEU A 306 -1.42 3.56 -2.29
CA LEU A 306 -2.63 3.28 -3.08
C LEU A 306 -3.91 3.52 -2.27
N LEU A 307 -3.95 3.07 -1.02
CA LEU A 307 -5.10 3.32 -0.13
C LEU A 307 -5.31 4.82 0.15
N ARG A 308 -4.24 5.62 0.16
CA ARG A 308 -4.30 7.08 0.33
C ARG A 308 -4.76 7.81 -0.93
N SER A 309 -4.60 7.22 -2.11
CA SER A 309 -5.09 7.79 -3.36
C SER A 309 -6.60 7.63 -3.54
N ILE A 310 -7.26 6.75 -2.76
CA ILE A 310 -8.70 6.47 -2.88
C ILE A 310 -9.57 7.70 -2.56
N PRO A 311 -9.45 8.38 -1.40
CA PRO A 311 -10.36 9.47 -1.03
C PRO A 311 -10.38 10.61 -2.06
N ASP A 312 -9.19 10.99 -2.53
CA ASP A 312 -9.01 12.07 -3.51
C ASP A 312 -9.21 11.60 -4.96
N ARG A 313 -9.54 10.33 -5.18
CA ARG A 313 -9.73 9.70 -6.49
C ARG A 313 -8.56 9.92 -7.45
N GLN A 314 -7.34 9.81 -6.91
CA GLN A 314 -6.11 9.95 -7.68
C GLN A 314 -5.77 8.64 -8.40
N TRP A 315 -4.81 8.71 -9.34
CA TRP A 315 -4.33 7.54 -10.10
C TRP A 315 -5.49 6.83 -10.82
N LEU A 316 -5.61 5.51 -10.71
CA LEU A 316 -6.67 4.72 -11.36
C LEU A 316 -8.05 4.91 -10.70
N PHE A 317 -8.12 5.46 -9.49
CA PHE A 317 -9.40 5.75 -8.84
C PHE A 317 -10.15 6.91 -9.50
N LYS A 318 -9.54 7.62 -10.47
CA LYS A 318 -10.23 8.57 -11.34
C LYS A 318 -11.27 7.91 -12.23
N PHE A 319 -11.11 6.61 -12.55
CA PHE A 319 -12.07 5.84 -13.34
C PHE A 319 -13.26 5.32 -12.52
N GLY A 320 -13.18 5.35 -11.19
CA GLY A 320 -14.23 4.85 -10.29
C GLY A 320 -13.67 4.01 -9.15
N ARG A 321 -14.50 3.14 -8.57
CA ARG A 321 -14.10 2.23 -7.50
C ARG A 321 -13.40 1.00 -8.07
N VAL A 322 -12.10 1.12 -8.33
CA VAL A 322 -11.27 0.05 -8.89
C VAL A 322 -10.81 -0.92 -7.78
N PRO A 323 -11.13 -2.22 -7.87
CA PRO A 323 -10.63 -3.21 -6.91
C PRO A 323 -9.12 -3.43 -7.03
N LEU A 324 -8.46 -3.55 -5.88
CA LEU A 324 -7.06 -3.97 -5.78
C LEU A 324 -7.00 -5.41 -5.27
N HIS A 325 -6.57 -6.34 -6.11
CA HIS A 325 -6.28 -7.72 -5.75
C HIS A 325 -4.81 -7.87 -5.41
N VAL A 326 -4.50 -8.43 -4.24
CA VAL A 326 -3.15 -8.43 -3.71
C VAL A 326 -2.78 -9.82 -3.22
N VAL A 327 -1.60 -10.27 -3.64
CA VAL A 327 -0.89 -11.43 -3.08
C VAL A 327 0.31 -10.88 -2.30
N ALA A 328 0.32 -11.10 -0.98
CA ALA A 328 1.36 -10.56 -0.10
C ALA A 328 1.60 -11.47 1.11
N PRO A 329 2.68 -11.27 1.89
CA PRO A 329 2.88 -12.01 3.13
C PRO A 329 1.75 -11.79 4.13
N VAL A 330 1.41 -12.84 4.88
CA VAL A 330 0.28 -12.85 5.82
C VAL A 330 0.34 -11.72 6.85
N ARG A 331 1.55 -11.31 7.26
CA ARG A 331 1.75 -10.20 8.20
C ARG A 331 1.20 -8.87 7.67
N MET A 332 1.26 -8.65 6.36
CA MET A 332 0.69 -7.45 5.73
C MET A 332 -0.83 -7.50 5.83
N TRP A 333 -1.43 -8.64 5.47
CA TRP A 333 -2.86 -8.91 5.62
C TRP A 333 -3.33 -8.68 7.05
N GLU A 334 -2.72 -9.35 8.03
CA GLU A 334 -3.04 -9.24 9.47
C GLU A 334 -3.02 -7.80 9.98
N ARG A 335 -2.16 -6.95 9.42
CA ARG A 335 -2.08 -5.54 9.81
C ARG A 335 -3.14 -4.69 9.14
N MET A 336 -3.61 -5.03 7.94
CA MET A 336 -4.63 -4.25 7.24
C MET A 336 -6.03 -4.62 7.69
N SER A 337 -6.29 -5.91 7.90
CA SER A 337 -7.58 -6.41 8.36
C SER A 337 -7.77 -6.26 9.88
N ALA A 338 -6.74 -5.81 10.62
CA ALA A 338 -6.76 -5.78 12.08
C ALA A 338 -7.93 -4.97 12.67
N LEU A 339 -8.76 -5.61 13.47
CA LEU A 339 -9.95 -5.01 14.11
C LEU A 339 -9.61 -4.23 15.39
N PRO A 340 -10.51 -3.34 15.86
CA PRO A 340 -10.35 -2.67 17.15
C PRO A 340 -9.98 -3.61 18.30
N GLY A 341 -8.94 -3.26 19.04
CA GLY A 341 -8.41 -4.07 20.15
C GLY A 341 -7.28 -5.04 19.76
N GLU A 342 -7.17 -5.43 18.50
CA GLU A 342 -6.17 -6.41 18.07
C GLU A 342 -4.74 -5.88 18.16
N MET A 343 -3.80 -6.76 18.53
CA MET A 343 -2.39 -6.40 18.75
C MET A 343 -1.69 -5.88 17.49
N THR A 344 -2.09 -6.41 16.32
CA THR A 344 -1.59 -6.04 14.99
C THR A 344 -2.18 -4.72 14.48
N ARG A 345 -3.21 -4.18 15.15
CA ARG A 345 -3.82 -2.91 14.75
C ARG A 345 -2.85 -1.75 14.83
N CYS A 346 -2.80 -1.01 13.74
CA CYS A 346 -1.88 0.09 13.49
C CYS A 346 -2.54 1.15 12.60
N LYS A 347 -1.80 2.20 12.28
CA LYS A 347 -2.24 3.27 11.37
C LYS A 347 -2.75 2.73 10.03
N VAL A 348 -2.06 1.75 9.45
CA VAL A 348 -2.44 1.18 8.15
C VAL A 348 -3.81 0.48 8.25
N SER A 349 -4.13 -0.18 9.36
CA SER A 349 -5.44 -0.81 9.59
C SER A 349 -6.56 0.22 9.53
N VAL A 350 -6.38 1.37 10.20
CA VAL A 350 -7.37 2.45 10.22
C VAL A 350 -7.54 3.06 8.84
N MET A 351 -6.44 3.37 8.15
CA MET A 351 -6.50 3.91 6.79
C MET A 351 -7.19 2.94 5.83
N ALA A 352 -6.85 1.65 5.90
CA ALA A 352 -7.42 0.65 5.02
C ALA A 352 -8.92 0.45 5.29
N GLN A 353 -9.35 0.42 6.56
CA GLN A 353 -10.77 0.39 6.94
C GLN A 353 -11.53 1.65 6.50
N ALA A 354 -10.89 2.81 6.58
CA ALA A 354 -11.50 4.10 6.22
C ALA A 354 -11.74 4.23 4.72
N THR A 355 -10.86 3.66 3.89
CA THR A 355 -10.90 3.86 2.43
C THR A 355 -11.41 2.67 1.64
N ALA A 356 -11.28 1.45 2.18
CA ALA A 356 -11.64 0.23 1.47
C ALA A 356 -12.36 -0.80 2.36
N GLU A 357 -13.17 -1.62 1.71
CA GLU A 357 -13.57 -2.92 2.21
C GLU A 357 -12.49 -3.94 1.83
N ILE A 358 -11.95 -4.63 2.84
CA ILE A 358 -10.88 -5.60 2.63
C ILE A 358 -11.40 -6.98 2.96
N ALA A 359 -11.36 -7.88 1.98
CA ALA A 359 -11.84 -9.24 2.11
C ALA A 359 -10.78 -10.24 1.65
N GLU A 360 -10.74 -11.40 2.28
CA GLU A 360 -9.91 -12.50 1.81
C GLU A 360 -10.42 -12.97 0.44
N ALA A 361 -9.53 -13.06 -0.54
CA ALA A 361 -9.86 -13.48 -1.91
C ALA A 361 -9.80 -15.01 -2.05
N LEU A 362 -8.85 -15.63 -1.35
CA LEU A 362 -8.77 -17.09 -1.20
C LEU A 362 -8.49 -17.45 0.25
N PRO A 363 -9.15 -18.49 0.80
CA PRO A 363 -8.88 -18.95 2.15
C PRO A 363 -7.40 -19.22 2.39
N PHE A 364 -6.85 -18.72 3.49
CA PHE A 364 -5.42 -18.77 3.83
C PHE A 364 -4.79 -20.16 3.65
N HIS A 365 -5.49 -21.21 4.06
CA HIS A 365 -5.02 -22.60 3.97
C HIS A 365 -4.80 -23.09 2.53
N GLN A 366 -5.45 -22.48 1.53
CA GLN A 366 -5.25 -22.83 0.11
C GLN A 366 -3.96 -22.25 -0.49
N LEU A 367 -3.27 -21.39 0.27
CA LEU A 367 -1.97 -20.84 -0.05
C LEU A 367 -0.87 -21.38 0.88
N GLN A 368 -1.19 -22.44 1.64
CA GLN A 368 -0.27 -23.11 2.55
C GLN A 368 -0.13 -24.60 2.22
N PRO A 369 1.08 -25.18 2.43
CA PRO A 369 2.29 -24.53 2.91
C PRO A 369 2.95 -23.71 1.80
N TYR A 370 3.61 -22.60 2.16
CA TYR A 370 4.25 -21.67 1.19
C TYR A 370 5.04 -22.38 0.06
N GLY A 371 5.80 -23.42 0.40
CA GLY A 371 6.69 -24.11 -0.53
C GLY A 371 5.98 -24.75 -1.71
N ASP A 372 4.70 -25.08 -1.57
CA ASP A 372 3.92 -25.71 -2.63
C ASP A 372 3.45 -24.65 -3.64
N HIS A 373 3.18 -23.43 -3.16
CA HIS A 373 2.49 -22.40 -3.93
C HIS A 373 3.41 -21.32 -4.50
N PHE A 374 4.55 -21.05 -3.86
CA PHE A 374 5.36 -19.86 -4.13
C PHE A 374 6.84 -20.17 -4.39
N HIS A 375 7.41 -19.43 -5.34
CA HIS A 375 8.85 -19.34 -5.59
C HIS A 375 9.38 -17.99 -5.08
N PRO A 376 10.58 -17.93 -4.49
CA PRO A 376 11.50 -19.03 -4.26
C PRO A 376 11.10 -19.85 -3.03
N VAL A 377 11.27 -21.16 -3.11
CA VAL A 377 11.20 -22.05 -1.94
C VAL A 377 12.44 -21.81 -1.08
N ARG A 378 12.29 -21.84 0.25
CA ARG A 378 13.47 -21.85 1.14
C ARG A 378 14.25 -23.12 0.88
N LEU A 379 15.40 -22.96 0.21
CA LEU A 379 16.40 -23.99 0.10
C LEU A 379 16.89 -24.38 1.51
N THR A 380 17.07 -25.68 1.73
CA THR A 380 17.63 -26.23 2.97
C THR A 380 19.00 -25.61 3.27
N GLU A 381 19.45 -25.57 4.53
CA GLU A 381 20.76 -24.95 4.88
C GLU A 381 21.94 -25.54 4.09
N THR A 382 21.81 -26.78 3.63
CA THR A 382 22.76 -27.50 2.77
C THR A 382 22.86 -26.97 1.34
N GLU A 383 21.78 -26.37 0.82
CA GLU A 383 21.67 -25.87 -0.56
C GLU A 383 21.87 -24.35 -0.66
N GLN A 384 21.97 -23.65 0.48
CA GLN A 384 22.21 -22.21 0.48
C GLN A 384 23.67 -21.90 0.06
N PRO A 385 23.89 -20.96 -0.87
CA PRO A 385 25.24 -20.51 -1.21
C PRO A 385 25.97 -20.03 0.05
N LYS A 386 27.08 -20.68 0.38
CA LYS A 386 27.90 -20.40 1.56
C LYS A 386 28.74 -19.14 1.35
N GLU A 387 28.17 -17.98 1.08
CA GLU A 387 28.97 -16.75 1.01
C GLU A 387 28.12 -15.49 1.13
N GLY A 388 28.42 -14.67 2.15
CA GLY A 388 28.35 -13.19 2.19
C GLY A 388 27.07 -12.43 1.86
N HIS A 389 26.09 -13.05 1.21
CA HIS A 389 24.91 -12.40 0.69
C HIS A 389 23.83 -12.39 1.75
N LEU A 390 23.21 -11.22 1.94
CA LEU A 390 22.09 -10.99 2.83
C LEU A 390 21.10 -12.14 2.65
N LYS A 391 20.86 -12.95 3.70
CA LYS A 391 19.76 -13.93 3.69
C LYS A 391 18.52 -13.15 3.28
N PRO A 392 17.88 -13.42 2.12
CA PRO A 392 16.70 -12.66 1.71
C PRO A 392 15.64 -12.88 2.78
N LYS A 393 15.47 -11.87 3.64
CA LYS A 393 14.50 -11.89 4.74
C LYS A 393 13.14 -11.84 4.08
N GLY A 394 12.37 -12.92 4.15
CA GLY A 394 10.96 -12.90 3.73
C GLY A 394 10.50 -14.09 2.92
N PHE A 395 11.38 -14.75 2.15
CA PHE A 395 11.00 -15.99 1.45
C PHE A 395 10.63 -17.08 2.43
N GLY A 396 9.72 -17.98 2.05
CA GLY A 396 9.20 -19.02 2.95
C GLY A 396 8.19 -18.53 3.98
N SER A 397 7.86 -17.23 4.01
CA SER A 397 6.83 -16.72 4.92
C SER A 397 5.45 -17.02 4.34
N PRO A 398 4.46 -17.41 5.15
CA PRO A 398 3.08 -17.61 4.67
C PRO A 398 2.55 -16.38 3.93
N HIS A 399 1.76 -16.61 2.90
CA HIS A 399 1.14 -15.57 2.07
C HIS A 399 -0.38 -15.66 2.18
N ALA A 400 -1.02 -14.52 1.94
CA ALA A 400 -2.47 -14.38 1.84
C ALA A 400 -2.81 -13.70 0.50
N ALA A 401 -4.00 -13.98 -0.01
CA ALA A 401 -4.59 -13.27 -1.12
C ALA A 401 -5.84 -12.55 -0.66
N PHE A 402 -5.94 -11.26 -0.93
CA PHE A 402 -7.06 -10.43 -0.50
C PHE A 402 -7.38 -9.36 -1.54
N THR A 403 -8.61 -8.85 -1.46
CA THR A 403 -9.12 -7.79 -2.29
C THR A 403 -9.40 -6.57 -1.41
N ALA A 404 -8.88 -5.41 -1.80
CA ALA A 404 -9.27 -4.12 -1.25
C ALA A 404 -10.13 -3.39 -2.27
N THR A 405 -11.43 -3.31 -2.00
CA THR A 405 -12.40 -2.59 -2.83
C THR A 405 -12.68 -1.24 -2.20
N PRO A 406 -12.46 -0.11 -2.87
CA PRO A 406 -12.81 1.20 -2.33
C PRO A 406 -14.26 1.23 -1.80
N ARG A 407 -14.51 1.86 -0.65
CA ARG A 407 -15.87 2.00 -0.11
C ARG A 407 -16.71 2.95 -0.96
N VAL A 408 -18.01 2.68 -1.01
CA VAL A 408 -19.00 3.66 -1.51
C VAL A 408 -18.95 4.91 -0.63
N ASP A 409 -19.20 4.70 0.66
CA ASP A 409 -19.23 5.74 1.67
C ASP A 409 -17.83 5.93 2.26
N GLN A 410 -17.17 6.99 1.81
CA GLN A 410 -15.84 7.37 2.29
C GLN A 410 -15.99 8.27 3.52
N VAL A 411 -15.46 7.84 4.66
CA VAL A 411 -15.38 8.70 5.87
C VAL A 411 -14.30 9.77 5.76
N ILE A 412 -13.32 9.56 4.87
CA ILE A 412 -12.31 10.56 4.52
C ILE A 412 -12.85 11.34 3.32
N GLN A 413 -13.25 12.59 3.52
CA GLN A 413 -13.66 13.44 2.40
C GLN A 413 -12.45 13.88 1.57
N ARG A 414 -12.71 14.32 0.34
CA ARG A 414 -11.67 14.88 -0.54
C ARG A 414 -10.97 16.06 0.14
N GLY A 415 -9.64 16.07 0.09
CA GLY A 415 -8.81 17.09 0.73
C GLY A 415 -8.72 16.98 2.25
N GLU A 416 -9.27 15.93 2.87
CA GLU A 416 -9.16 15.71 4.33
C GLU A 416 -8.10 14.69 4.73
N LEU A 417 -7.43 14.07 3.77
CA LEU A 417 -6.48 13.00 4.00
C LEU A 417 -5.37 13.40 4.99
N ASP A 418 -4.88 14.64 4.91
CA ASP A 418 -3.83 15.14 5.78
C ASP A 418 -4.24 15.19 7.26
N TYR A 419 -5.52 15.48 7.56
CA TYR A 419 -6.02 15.47 8.94
C TYR A 419 -6.04 14.05 9.50
N TRP A 420 -6.50 13.09 8.70
CA TRP A 420 -6.51 11.67 9.05
C TRP A 420 -5.09 11.12 9.24
N ASP A 421 -4.19 11.40 8.30
CA ASP A 421 -2.80 10.94 8.36
C ASP A 421 -2.08 11.54 9.57
N TYR A 422 -2.30 12.83 9.86
CA TYR A 422 -1.76 13.52 11.03
C TYR A 422 -2.26 12.90 12.34
N CYS A 423 -3.57 12.79 12.53
CA CYS A 423 -4.16 12.29 13.77
C CYS A 423 -3.75 10.85 14.05
N THR A 424 -3.89 9.96 13.05
CA THR A 424 -3.48 8.56 13.20
C THR A 424 -1.98 8.45 13.46
N ARG A 425 -1.12 9.18 12.73
CA ARG A 425 0.34 9.17 12.94
C ARG A 425 0.73 9.58 14.35
N LYS A 426 0.13 10.65 14.90
CA LYS A 426 0.45 11.16 16.23
C LYS A 426 -0.06 10.22 17.34
N LEU A 427 -1.30 9.77 17.25
CA LEU A 427 -1.91 8.98 18.32
C LEU A 427 -1.42 7.53 18.35
N PHE A 428 -1.06 6.92 17.21
CA PHE A 428 -0.51 5.56 17.19
C PHE A 428 0.92 5.45 17.78
N VAL A 429 1.61 6.57 18.05
CA VAL A 429 2.87 6.55 18.84
C VAL A 429 2.62 5.98 20.24
N GLN A 430 1.48 6.30 20.85
CA GLN A 430 1.05 5.83 22.16
C GLN A 430 -0.25 4.99 22.04
N LYS A 431 -0.27 4.05 21.10
CA LYS A 431 -1.48 3.27 20.73
C LYS A 431 -2.19 2.51 21.86
N ALA A 432 -1.53 2.28 23.00
CA ALA A 432 -2.09 1.59 24.17
C ALA A 432 -2.54 2.54 25.29
N THR A 433 -2.21 3.83 25.19
CA THR A 433 -2.57 4.84 26.19
C THR A 433 -3.95 5.40 25.86
N PRO A 434 -4.85 5.59 26.84
CA PRO A 434 -6.16 6.20 26.62
C PRO A 434 -6.10 7.54 25.85
N VAL A 435 -7.07 7.76 24.96
CA VAL A 435 -7.11 8.94 24.07
C VAL A 435 -6.97 10.23 24.86
N HIS A 436 -7.71 10.39 25.97
CA HIS A 436 -7.65 11.60 26.79
C HIS A 436 -6.26 11.96 27.33
N LYS A 437 -5.35 10.97 27.48
CA LYS A 437 -3.97 11.21 27.88
C LYS A 437 -3.04 11.48 26.69
N THR A 438 -3.42 11.05 25.50
CA THR A 438 -2.61 11.17 24.27
C THR A 438 -2.95 12.38 23.41
N LEU A 439 -4.09 13.04 23.61
CA LEU A 439 -4.54 14.18 22.78
C LEU A 439 -3.51 15.31 22.71
N GLY A 440 -2.76 15.56 23.78
CA GLY A 440 -1.65 16.52 23.78
C GLY A 440 -0.58 16.28 22.71
N ALA A 441 -0.49 15.08 22.14
CA ALA A 441 0.42 14.77 21.02
C ALA A 441 0.00 15.42 19.69
N LEU A 442 -1.27 15.85 19.56
CA LEU A 442 -1.80 16.56 18.38
C LEU A 442 -1.38 18.04 18.32
N GLY A 443 -0.92 18.60 19.44
CA GLY A 443 -0.46 19.99 19.51
C GLY A 443 -0.72 20.63 20.88
N PRO A 444 -0.09 21.79 21.17
CA PRO A 444 -0.34 22.54 22.39
C PRO A 444 -1.83 22.89 22.53
N GLY A 445 -2.41 22.60 23.69
CA GLY A 445 -3.83 22.87 23.96
C GLY A 445 -4.83 21.87 23.37
N ALA A 446 -4.38 20.77 22.75
CA ALA A 446 -5.27 19.76 22.16
C ALA A 446 -6.22 19.08 23.16
N ASN A 447 -5.93 19.16 24.47
CA ASN A 447 -6.85 18.69 25.51
C ASN A 447 -8.20 19.44 25.51
N ASN A 448 -8.26 20.62 24.90
CA ASN A 448 -9.51 21.37 24.70
C ASN A 448 -10.47 20.67 23.72
N LEU A 449 -10.03 19.59 23.05
CA LEU A 449 -10.90 18.73 22.25
C LEU A 449 -11.74 17.78 23.11
N LEU A 450 -11.37 17.53 24.38
CA LEU A 450 -12.08 16.59 25.25
C LEU A 450 -13.56 16.92 25.44
N PRO A 451 -13.94 18.17 25.77
CA PRO A 451 -15.36 18.53 25.86
C PRO A 451 -16.07 18.32 24.52
N LYS A 452 -15.43 18.63 23.38
CA LYS A 452 -16.02 18.44 22.05
C LYS A 452 -16.27 16.99 21.65
N LEU A 453 -15.65 16.03 22.35
CA LEU A 453 -15.71 14.61 22.05
C LEU A 453 -16.52 13.81 23.08
N ALA A 454 -16.54 14.24 24.34
CA ALA A 454 -17.08 13.46 25.45
C ALA A 454 -18.12 14.20 26.29
N ASP A 455 -18.56 15.39 25.88
CA ASP A 455 -19.61 16.13 26.61
C ASP A 455 -20.92 15.33 26.64
N PRO A 456 -21.48 15.05 27.83
CA PRO A 456 -22.75 14.33 27.97
C PRO A 456 -23.93 14.97 27.26
N SER A 457 -23.89 16.28 27.00
CA SER A 457 -24.93 17.02 26.27
C SER A 457 -24.94 16.73 24.76
N LEU A 458 -23.85 16.17 24.21
CA LEU A 458 -23.81 15.76 22.81
C LEU A 458 -24.71 14.54 22.56
N PRO A 459 -25.31 14.42 21.36
CA PRO A 459 -26.01 13.22 20.92
C PRO A 459 -25.15 11.97 21.03
N ALA A 460 -25.77 10.80 21.27
CA ALA A 460 -25.04 9.56 21.52
C ALA A 460 -24.12 9.14 20.36
N ASP A 461 -24.53 9.43 19.13
CA ASP A 461 -23.81 9.23 17.88
C ASP A 461 -22.67 10.23 17.67
N GLU A 462 -22.65 11.37 18.36
CA GLU A 462 -21.54 12.33 18.29
C GLU A 462 -20.56 12.24 19.45
N ARG A 463 -20.82 11.34 20.41
CA ARG A 463 -19.97 11.11 21.58
C ARG A 463 -18.97 9.99 21.33
N MET A 464 -17.75 10.21 21.81
CA MET A 464 -16.65 9.24 21.76
C MET A 464 -16.19 8.89 23.18
N ASP A 465 -15.92 7.60 23.43
CA ASP A 465 -15.32 7.16 24.68
C ASP A 465 -13.81 7.45 24.70
N THR A 466 -13.43 8.56 25.33
CA THR A 466 -12.03 9.00 25.42
C THR A 466 -11.17 8.15 26.37
N THR A 467 -11.75 7.18 27.09
CA THR A 467 -11.01 6.22 27.91
C THR A 467 -10.41 5.08 27.09
N LYS A 468 -10.94 4.82 25.89
CA LYS A 468 -10.35 3.88 24.93
C LYS A 468 -8.97 4.34 24.51
N ALA A 469 -8.08 3.38 24.24
CA ALA A 469 -6.80 3.66 23.59
C ALA A 469 -6.99 3.81 22.06
N PRO A 470 -6.11 4.52 21.33
CA PRO A 470 -6.21 4.67 19.87
C PRO A 470 -6.34 3.34 19.11
N ARG A 471 -5.72 2.25 19.59
CA ARG A 471 -5.86 0.91 19.01
C ARG A 471 -7.28 0.34 19.10
N ASN A 472 -8.08 0.82 20.04
CA ASN A 472 -9.41 0.31 20.35
C ASN A 472 -10.53 1.17 19.77
N LEU A 473 -10.21 2.31 19.14
CA LEU A 473 -11.20 3.19 18.51
C LEU A 473 -11.76 2.57 17.23
N ASP A 474 -13.07 2.46 17.09
CA ASP A 474 -13.65 2.08 15.80
C ASP A 474 -13.53 3.21 14.75
N LEU A 475 -14.02 2.95 13.52
CA LEU A 475 -13.89 3.91 12.43
C LEU A 475 -14.68 5.20 12.66
N HIS A 476 -15.86 5.09 13.27
CA HIS A 476 -16.73 6.22 13.58
C HIS A 476 -16.10 7.12 14.65
N GLU A 477 -15.52 6.53 15.68
CA GLU A 477 -14.77 7.25 16.71
C GLU A 477 -13.55 8.00 16.12
N TRP A 478 -12.86 7.41 15.14
CA TRP A 478 -11.80 8.10 14.40
C TRP A 478 -12.34 9.29 13.60
N GLU A 479 -13.47 9.13 12.93
CA GLU A 479 -14.13 10.23 12.19
C GLU A 479 -14.48 11.40 13.12
N LEU A 480 -15.13 11.13 14.26
CA LEU A 480 -15.45 12.15 15.27
C LEU A 480 -14.20 12.89 15.75
N LEU A 481 -13.12 12.15 16.05
CA LEU A 481 -11.85 12.71 16.49
C LEU A 481 -11.23 13.62 15.42
N VAL A 482 -11.16 13.15 14.18
CA VAL A 482 -10.57 13.92 13.07
C VAL A 482 -11.42 15.15 12.74
N ARG A 483 -12.75 15.03 12.78
CA ARG A 483 -13.68 16.15 12.61
C ARG A 483 -13.48 17.21 13.69
N ALA A 484 -13.34 16.81 14.95
CA ALA A 484 -13.05 17.72 16.05
C ALA A 484 -11.69 18.41 15.88
N PHE A 485 -10.66 17.68 15.44
CA PHE A 485 -9.33 18.22 15.15
C PHE A 485 -9.34 19.21 13.98
N LYS A 486 -10.02 18.89 12.87
CA LYS A 486 -10.19 19.77 11.71
C LYS A 486 -10.85 21.10 12.12
N ASN A 487 -11.87 21.03 12.95
CA ASN A 487 -12.61 22.19 13.45
C ASN A 487 -11.96 22.87 14.67
N TRP A 488 -10.74 22.48 15.04
CA TRP A 488 -10.01 23.12 16.13
C TRP A 488 -9.29 24.38 15.61
N PRO A 489 -9.64 25.59 16.10
CA PRO A 489 -9.04 26.84 15.61
C PRO A 489 -7.54 26.96 15.89
N PHE A 490 -7.03 26.25 16.90
CA PHE A 490 -5.61 26.27 17.28
C PHE A 490 -4.84 25.04 16.80
N ARG A 491 -5.38 24.27 15.85
CA ARG A 491 -4.67 23.13 15.27
C ARG A 491 -3.39 23.62 14.55
N PRO A 492 -2.32 22.82 14.51
CA PRO A 492 -1.15 23.14 13.69
C PRO A 492 -1.53 23.33 12.22
N GLU A 493 -1.04 24.40 11.59
CA GLU A 493 -1.27 24.65 10.15
C GLU A 493 -0.51 23.65 9.28
N SER A 494 0.71 23.31 9.67
CA SER A 494 1.55 22.38 8.94
C SER A 494 1.40 20.96 9.48
N LEU A 495 0.64 20.15 8.73
CA LEU A 495 0.32 18.75 9.04
C LEU A 495 1.32 17.76 8.43
N SER A 496 2.32 18.23 7.69
CA SER A 496 3.31 17.39 7.03
C SER A 496 4.21 16.63 8.03
N ILE A 497 5.00 15.69 7.51
CA ILE A 497 5.86 14.82 8.31
C ILE A 497 7.08 15.59 8.85
N ASP A 498 7.48 16.68 8.20
CA ASP A 498 8.77 17.37 8.43
C ASP A 498 8.86 18.07 9.80
N ASN A 499 7.74 18.25 10.50
CA ASN A 499 7.68 18.87 11.82
C ASN A 499 7.93 17.88 12.97
N PHE A 500 8.83 16.91 12.80
CA PHE A 500 9.49 16.37 13.97
C PHE A 500 10.39 17.48 14.49
N HIS A 501 10.11 17.98 15.68
CA HIS A 501 10.95 18.94 16.38
C HIS A 501 12.39 18.42 16.41
N THR A 502 13.16 18.78 15.39
CA THR A 502 14.60 18.85 15.44
C THR A 502 14.83 20.05 16.34
N THR A 503 14.74 19.83 17.66
CA THR A 503 15.36 20.75 18.60
C THR A 503 16.82 20.75 18.20
N ALA A 504 17.19 21.73 17.37
CA ALA A 504 18.56 21.95 16.95
C ALA A 504 19.39 21.99 18.22
N ARG A 505 20.20 20.94 18.42
CA ARG A 505 21.33 21.02 19.33
C ARG A 505 22.31 21.95 18.64
N ASN A 506 22.13 23.25 18.84
CA ASN A 506 23.16 24.22 18.53
C ASN A 506 24.34 23.88 19.44
N GLY A 507 25.40 23.35 18.81
CA GLY A 507 26.74 23.26 19.39
C GLY A 507 27.40 24.62 19.44
#